data_AF-A0A2H9RKC1-F1
#
_entry.id   AF-A0A2H9RKC1-F1
#
_cell.length_a   1.000
_cell.length_b   1.000
_cell.length_c   1.000
_cell.angle_alpha   90.00
_cell.angle_beta   90.00
_cell.angle_gamma   90.00
#
_symmetry.space_group_name_H-M   'P 1'
#
loop_
_entity.id
_entity.type
_entity.pdbx_description
1 polymer ?
#
loop_
_entity_poly.entity_id
_entity_poly.type
_entity_poly.pdbx_seq_one_letter_code
_entity_poly.pdbx_strand_id
1 'polypeptide(L)'
;SIKSEVACIASVQNQDKGACVFESEFERTCKFTTKSDCESVDGSEFYTGKLCSAEELGTICGPTRDTMTIPGKDEVYWKDSCGNSANIYDASKVEDQEYWTNLKRKDESCGYGRSNAESRTCGNCDYLLGSFARHENDAGASPTYGDYICADLNCEFEGQERLHGESWCIGDEKEGPGEDRVGSRDFRYVCINGEVVPEACEDFRAEVCIEDSIETANGPFSQAACRVNRWQDCTAQKTEEDCLNTDRRTCFWEPNGVLGNGKKGVCLPETSPGLSFWNSEEAQAICSQANVQCVVSIEKGLFGGEECTENCECLTDAWIERQGEICSALGDCGPGVNWAGFEGYKEGYTYKINGKNQKNK
;
A
#
# COMPACT_ATOMS: atom_id res chain seq x y z
N SER A 1 15.15 37.61 5.43
CA SER A 1 13.70 37.79 5.22
C SER A 1 13.48 38.85 4.15
N ILE A 2 12.44 38.69 3.34
CA ILE A 2 12.00 39.70 2.36
C ILE A 2 11.39 40.87 3.14
N LYS A 3 11.89 42.10 2.91
CA LYS A 3 11.55 43.30 3.71
C LYS A 3 10.67 44.32 2.99
N SER A 4 10.31 44.08 1.73
CA SER A 4 9.45 44.95 0.93
C SER A 4 8.75 44.20 -0.20
N GLU A 5 7.68 44.77 -0.73
CA GLU A 5 6.99 44.27 -1.92
C GLU A 5 7.92 44.24 -3.14
N VAL A 6 8.75 45.28 -3.33
CA VAL A 6 9.76 45.30 -4.40
C VAL A 6 10.77 44.16 -4.23
N ALA A 7 11.21 43.86 -3.01
CA ALA A 7 12.08 42.72 -2.74
C ALA A 7 11.37 41.37 -2.96
N CYS A 8 10.06 41.30 -2.74
CA CYS A 8 9.25 40.13 -3.04
C CYS A 8 9.13 39.91 -4.56
N ILE A 9 8.76 40.95 -5.30
CA ILE A 9 8.65 40.91 -6.76
C ILE A 9 10.02 40.54 -7.38
N ALA A 10 11.10 41.17 -6.92
CA ALA A 10 12.45 40.83 -7.37
C ALA A 10 12.82 39.38 -7.04
N SER A 11 12.43 38.86 -5.88
CA SER A 11 12.72 37.46 -5.50
C SER A 11 12.02 36.44 -6.40
N VAL A 12 10.84 36.76 -6.94
CA VAL A 12 10.10 35.89 -7.87
C VAL A 12 10.69 36.03 -9.28
N GLN A 13 10.94 37.25 -9.76
CA GLN A 13 11.55 37.49 -11.07
C GLN A 13 12.96 36.87 -11.19
N ASN A 14 13.68 36.76 -10.09
CA ASN A 14 14.99 36.10 -10.06
C ASN A 14 14.92 34.60 -10.37
N GLN A 15 13.74 33.98 -10.22
CA GLN A 15 13.50 32.57 -10.55
C GLN A 15 12.98 32.35 -11.98
N ASP A 16 12.73 33.44 -12.74
CA ASP A 16 12.33 33.34 -14.14
C ASP A 16 13.39 32.54 -14.91
N LYS A 17 12.95 31.58 -15.74
CA LYS A 17 13.82 30.77 -16.58
C LYS A 17 13.92 31.36 -17.98
N GLY A 18 15.08 31.21 -18.59
CA GLY A 18 15.36 31.75 -19.91
C GLY A 18 16.78 31.47 -20.39
N ALA A 19 17.10 32.02 -21.55
CA ALA A 19 18.40 31.91 -22.17
C ALA A 19 19.36 32.96 -21.56
N CYS A 20 20.45 32.49 -20.96
CA CYS A 20 21.56 33.33 -20.54
C CYS A 20 22.63 33.30 -21.61
N VAL A 21 22.77 34.40 -22.37
CA VAL A 21 23.69 34.50 -23.51
C VAL A 21 24.96 35.22 -23.09
N PHE A 22 26.13 34.66 -23.41
CA PHE A 22 27.43 35.24 -23.06
C PHE A 22 28.50 34.81 -24.06
N GLU A 23 29.64 35.48 -24.04
CA GLU A 23 30.80 35.09 -24.86
C GLU A 23 31.72 34.14 -24.07
N SER A 24 32.10 33.03 -24.71
CA SER A 24 33.06 32.07 -24.17
C SER A 24 33.96 31.58 -25.30
N GLU A 25 35.27 31.57 -25.10
CA GLU A 25 36.24 31.11 -26.12
C GLU A 25 36.06 31.75 -27.50
N PHE A 26 35.68 33.04 -27.53
CA PHE A 26 35.38 33.82 -28.76
C PHE A 26 34.10 33.38 -29.52
N GLU A 27 33.25 32.57 -28.91
CA GLU A 27 31.94 32.18 -29.45
C GLU A 27 30.81 32.72 -28.56
N ARG A 28 29.72 33.17 -29.19
CA ARG A 28 28.49 33.56 -28.48
C ARG A 28 27.72 32.29 -28.13
N THR A 29 27.72 31.92 -26.86
CA THR A 29 27.10 30.68 -26.35
C THR A 29 25.94 31.00 -25.41
N CYS A 30 25.26 29.96 -24.93
CA CYS A 30 24.10 30.10 -24.07
C CYS A 30 23.98 29.00 -23.01
N LYS A 31 23.47 29.39 -21.84
CA LYS A 31 23.02 28.46 -20.81
C LYS A 31 21.56 28.70 -20.46
N PHE A 32 20.74 27.65 -20.48
CA PHE A 32 19.35 27.74 -20.03
C PHE A 32 19.32 27.67 -18.50
N THR A 33 18.95 28.78 -17.86
CA THR A 33 19.09 28.92 -16.41
C THR A 33 18.11 29.95 -15.85
N THR A 34 18.20 30.24 -14.55
CA THR A 34 17.39 31.29 -13.93
C THR A 34 18.02 32.66 -14.16
N LYS A 35 17.21 33.71 -14.08
CA LYS A 35 17.70 35.09 -14.16
C LYS A 35 18.81 35.36 -13.14
N SER A 36 18.61 34.91 -11.89
CA SER A 36 19.59 35.08 -10.81
C SER A 36 20.93 34.43 -11.12
N ASP A 37 20.92 33.23 -11.70
CA ASP A 37 22.14 32.51 -12.06
C ASP A 37 22.85 33.19 -13.24
N CYS A 38 22.08 33.74 -14.19
CA CYS A 38 22.64 34.47 -15.32
C CYS A 38 23.33 35.77 -14.90
N GLU A 39 22.72 36.55 -13.99
CA GLU A 39 23.29 37.80 -13.47
C GLU A 39 24.65 37.59 -12.78
N SER A 40 24.97 36.36 -12.38
CA SER A 40 26.27 36.00 -11.81
C SER A 40 27.37 35.79 -12.85
N VAL A 41 27.03 35.83 -14.15
CA VAL A 41 27.97 35.70 -15.28
C VAL A 41 28.26 37.09 -15.85
N ASP A 42 29.52 37.51 -15.75
CA ASP A 42 29.98 38.81 -16.25
C ASP A 42 29.75 38.94 -17.76
N GLY A 43 29.13 40.06 -18.17
CA GLY A 43 28.87 40.37 -19.58
C GLY A 43 27.76 39.53 -20.22
N SER A 44 26.98 38.81 -19.42
CA SER A 44 25.83 38.03 -19.91
C SER A 44 24.57 38.89 -20.15
N GLU A 45 23.70 38.41 -21.03
CA GLU A 45 22.38 38.96 -21.33
C GLU A 45 21.32 37.88 -21.08
N PHE A 46 20.33 38.17 -20.23
CA PHE A 46 19.25 37.24 -19.92
C PHE A 46 17.98 37.51 -20.75
N TYR A 47 17.47 36.47 -21.41
CA TYR A 47 16.26 36.52 -22.23
C TYR A 47 15.19 35.62 -21.63
N THR A 48 14.30 36.21 -20.82
CA THR A 48 13.21 35.51 -20.12
C THR A 48 12.32 34.75 -21.09
N GLY A 49 12.04 33.48 -20.79
CA GLY A 49 11.15 32.62 -21.58
C GLY A 49 11.71 32.20 -22.95
N LYS A 50 12.97 32.55 -23.27
CA LYS A 50 13.64 32.07 -24.48
C LYS A 50 14.47 30.82 -24.19
N LEU A 51 14.52 29.93 -25.16
CA LEU A 51 15.44 28.80 -25.16
C LEU A 51 16.75 29.19 -25.84
N CYS A 52 17.85 28.51 -25.49
CA CYS A 52 19.16 28.80 -26.07
C CYS A 52 19.23 28.54 -27.58
N SER A 53 18.38 27.67 -28.09
CA SER A 53 18.19 27.36 -29.51
C SER A 53 17.45 28.43 -30.32
N ALA A 54 17.03 29.54 -29.70
CA ALA A 54 16.37 30.64 -30.40
C ALA A 54 17.35 31.35 -31.36
N GLU A 55 17.09 31.28 -32.66
CA GLU A 55 17.97 31.85 -33.71
C GLU A 55 18.23 33.35 -33.54
N GLU A 56 17.24 34.09 -33.05
CA GLU A 56 17.34 35.54 -32.81
C GLU A 56 18.38 35.92 -31.75
N LEU A 57 18.81 34.96 -30.92
CA LEU A 57 19.86 35.18 -29.92
C LEU A 57 21.27 35.15 -30.54
N GLY A 58 21.41 34.63 -31.77
CA GLY A 58 22.67 34.53 -32.48
C GLY A 58 23.72 33.67 -31.79
N THR A 59 23.29 32.67 -31.02
CA THR A 59 24.20 31.76 -30.32
C THR A 59 24.54 30.54 -31.17
N ILE A 60 25.58 29.81 -30.77
CA ILE A 60 25.97 28.52 -31.40
C ILE A 60 25.01 27.36 -31.05
N CYS A 61 24.08 27.57 -30.11
CA CYS A 61 23.17 26.54 -29.65
C CYS A 61 22.00 26.37 -30.62
N GLY A 62 21.69 25.13 -30.99
CA GLY A 62 20.65 24.82 -31.96
C GLY A 62 19.85 23.57 -31.58
N PRO A 63 18.70 23.36 -32.24
CA PRO A 63 17.87 22.16 -32.06
C PRO A 63 18.65 20.87 -32.31
N THR A 64 18.33 19.81 -31.56
CA THR A 64 18.84 18.46 -31.82
C THR A 64 17.73 17.43 -31.72
N ARG A 65 18.08 16.14 -31.90
CA ARG A 65 17.17 15.01 -31.67
C ARG A 65 17.49 14.28 -30.36
N ASP A 66 18.41 14.80 -29.58
CA ASP A 66 18.80 14.22 -28.29
C ASP A 66 17.80 14.65 -27.22
N THR A 67 17.60 13.78 -26.23
CA THR A 67 16.75 14.06 -25.07
C THR A 67 17.55 13.95 -23.78
N MET A 68 17.03 14.50 -22.69
CA MET A 68 17.63 14.45 -21.37
C MET A 68 16.58 14.49 -20.28
N THR A 69 16.98 14.13 -19.06
CA THR A 69 16.21 14.32 -17.84
C THR A 69 16.76 15.50 -17.03
N ILE A 70 15.90 16.06 -16.18
CA ILE A 70 16.28 17.10 -15.23
C ILE A 70 16.06 16.52 -13.82
N PRO A 71 17.06 16.56 -12.92
CA PRO A 71 16.87 16.08 -11.55
C PRO A 71 15.67 16.75 -10.86
N GLY A 72 14.81 15.93 -10.24
CA GLY A 72 13.59 16.39 -9.58
C GLY A 72 12.44 16.78 -10.53
N LYS A 73 12.54 16.39 -11.80
CA LYS A 73 11.47 16.50 -12.80
C LYS A 73 11.09 15.12 -13.31
N ASP A 74 9.81 14.96 -13.58
CA ASP A 74 9.26 13.70 -14.08
C ASP A 74 9.47 13.57 -15.59
N GLU A 75 9.58 14.69 -16.30
CA GLU A 75 9.46 14.75 -17.76
C GLU A 75 10.78 14.49 -18.49
N VAL A 76 10.65 14.08 -19.75
CA VAL A 76 11.74 14.04 -20.73
C VAL A 76 11.78 15.38 -21.46
N TYR A 77 12.96 15.97 -21.57
CA TYR A 77 13.18 17.24 -22.24
C TYR A 77 14.04 17.03 -23.48
N TRP A 78 13.79 17.83 -24.52
CA TRP A 78 14.73 17.99 -25.61
C TRP A 78 16.06 18.55 -25.09
N LYS A 79 17.17 18.16 -25.72
CA LYS A 79 18.51 18.68 -25.43
C LYS A 79 19.01 19.48 -26.64
N ASP A 80 19.49 20.70 -26.42
CA ASP A 80 20.11 21.49 -27.50
C ASP A 80 21.57 21.05 -27.76
N SER A 81 22.20 21.60 -28.81
CA SER A 81 23.58 21.26 -29.20
C SER A 81 24.63 21.72 -28.17
N CYS A 82 24.27 22.62 -27.26
CA CYS A 82 25.09 23.08 -26.14
C CYS A 82 24.87 22.27 -24.86
N GLY A 83 23.95 21.31 -24.88
CA GLY A 83 23.61 20.45 -23.74
C GLY A 83 22.60 21.04 -22.76
N ASN A 84 21.92 22.13 -23.12
CA ASN A 84 20.83 22.68 -22.32
C ASN A 84 19.54 21.90 -22.51
N SER A 85 18.71 21.84 -21.47
CA SER A 85 17.33 21.42 -21.60
C SER A 85 16.53 22.46 -22.37
N ALA A 86 15.77 22.01 -23.37
CA ALA A 86 14.76 22.77 -24.07
C ALA A 86 13.36 22.42 -23.51
N ASN A 87 12.32 22.48 -24.34
CA ASN A 87 10.97 22.10 -23.93
C ASN A 87 10.81 20.58 -23.74
N ILE A 88 9.71 20.17 -23.09
CA ILE A 88 9.31 18.77 -22.97
C ILE A 88 9.32 18.12 -24.35
N TYR A 89 9.84 16.90 -24.43
CA TYR A 89 9.92 16.12 -25.67
C TYR A 89 8.53 15.92 -26.28
N ASP A 90 8.37 16.38 -27.52
CA ASP A 90 7.20 16.13 -28.37
C ASP A 90 7.73 15.87 -29.78
N ALA A 91 7.57 14.62 -30.25
CA ALA A 91 8.13 14.20 -31.54
C ALA A 91 7.57 15.02 -32.72
N SER A 92 6.36 15.55 -32.62
CA SER A 92 5.75 16.39 -33.65
C SER A 92 6.39 17.78 -33.73
N LYS A 93 7.19 18.16 -32.73
CA LYS A 93 7.83 19.47 -32.58
C LYS A 93 9.32 19.48 -32.90
N VAL A 94 9.86 18.36 -33.37
CA VAL A 94 11.29 18.23 -33.69
C VAL A 94 11.79 19.29 -34.67
N GLU A 95 10.95 19.72 -35.63
CA GLU A 95 11.24 20.76 -36.62
C GLU A 95 10.44 22.07 -36.39
N ASP A 96 9.77 22.22 -35.24
CA ASP A 96 8.95 23.39 -34.92
C ASP A 96 9.80 24.52 -34.33
N GLN A 97 10.10 25.53 -35.16
CA GLN A 97 10.94 26.66 -34.77
C GLN A 97 10.37 27.45 -33.58
N GLU A 98 9.06 27.57 -33.44
CA GLU A 98 8.46 28.28 -32.31
C GLU A 98 8.67 27.51 -31.00
N TYR A 99 8.54 26.17 -31.07
CA TYR A 99 8.79 25.27 -29.94
C TYR A 99 10.26 25.26 -29.52
N TRP A 100 11.20 25.44 -30.44
CA TRP A 100 12.63 25.59 -30.11
C TRP A 100 13.05 27.03 -29.75
N THR A 101 12.17 28.02 -29.91
CA THR A 101 12.47 29.42 -29.60
C THR A 101 11.97 29.81 -28.20
N ASN A 102 10.74 29.40 -27.85
CA ASN A 102 10.05 29.89 -26.65
C ASN A 102 9.77 28.75 -25.67
N LEU A 103 10.00 29.01 -24.39
CA LEU A 103 9.67 28.11 -23.30
C LEU A 103 8.15 27.87 -23.26
N LYS A 104 7.76 26.59 -23.26
CA LYS A 104 6.38 26.15 -23.15
C LYS A 104 6.11 25.59 -21.77
N ARG A 105 4.91 25.82 -21.25
CA ARG A 105 4.45 25.22 -20.00
C ARG A 105 4.06 23.75 -20.22
N LYS A 106 4.02 22.99 -19.13
CA LYS A 106 3.63 21.57 -19.13
C LYS A 106 2.26 21.32 -19.78
N ASP A 107 1.31 22.23 -19.58
CA ASP A 107 -0.04 22.18 -20.17
C ASP A 107 -0.12 22.61 -21.64
N GLU A 108 0.95 23.21 -22.16
CA GLU A 108 1.09 23.58 -23.57
C GLU A 108 1.89 22.54 -24.37
N SER A 109 2.44 21.53 -23.70
CA SER A 109 3.16 20.40 -24.29
C SER A 109 2.21 19.22 -24.55
N CYS A 110 2.69 18.24 -25.31
CA CYS A 110 1.94 17.02 -25.63
C CYS A 110 1.34 16.34 -24.39
N GLY A 111 0.21 15.66 -24.55
CA GLY A 111 -0.25 14.66 -23.57
C GLY A 111 -0.56 15.17 -22.16
N TYR A 112 -0.77 16.48 -21.95
CA TYR A 112 -1.07 17.04 -20.63
C TYR A 112 -2.26 16.34 -19.95
N GLY A 113 -2.13 16.07 -18.65
CA GLY A 113 -3.15 15.41 -17.83
C GLY A 113 -3.25 13.90 -18.06
N ARG A 114 -2.24 13.29 -18.68
CA ARG A 114 -2.12 11.83 -18.89
C ARG A 114 -0.76 11.37 -18.37
N SER A 115 -0.61 10.08 -18.09
CA SER A 115 0.69 9.50 -17.73
C SER A 115 1.69 9.61 -18.90
N ASN A 116 1.23 9.36 -20.13
CA ASN A 116 2.11 9.21 -21.30
C ASN A 116 3.14 8.08 -21.11
N ALA A 117 2.86 7.11 -20.23
CA ALA A 117 3.65 5.90 -20.06
C ALA A 117 3.87 5.23 -21.42
N GLU A 118 5.12 4.89 -21.70
CA GLU A 118 5.62 4.27 -22.94
C GLU A 118 5.30 5.04 -24.23
N SER A 119 4.91 6.31 -24.13
CA SER A 119 4.61 7.14 -25.28
C SER A 119 5.88 7.42 -26.08
N ARG A 120 5.94 6.86 -27.28
CA ARG A 120 7.09 7.08 -28.18
C ARG A 120 7.26 8.54 -28.60
N THR A 121 6.19 9.33 -28.55
CA THR A 121 6.14 10.68 -29.12
C THR A 121 5.99 11.79 -28.08
N CYS A 122 5.80 11.46 -26.81
CA CYS A 122 5.54 12.46 -25.78
C CYS A 122 6.33 12.17 -24.49
N GLY A 123 7.08 13.16 -24.04
CA GLY A 123 7.89 13.12 -22.83
C GLY A 123 7.23 13.78 -21.62
N ASN A 124 5.93 14.10 -21.70
CA ASN A 124 5.21 14.80 -20.65
C ASN A 124 4.77 13.83 -19.54
N CYS A 125 5.74 13.27 -18.82
CA CYS A 125 5.46 12.27 -17.80
C CYS A 125 4.76 12.90 -16.59
N ASP A 126 4.05 12.07 -15.84
CA ASP A 126 3.38 12.43 -14.60
C ASP A 126 3.50 11.29 -13.59
N TYR A 127 4.27 11.54 -12.52
CA TYR A 127 4.56 10.55 -11.50
C TYR A 127 3.30 10.05 -10.80
N LEU A 128 2.37 10.96 -10.49
CA LEU A 128 1.13 10.64 -9.80
C LEU A 128 0.17 9.83 -10.68
N LEU A 129 0.32 9.92 -11.99
CA LEU A 129 -0.43 9.10 -12.95
C LEU A 129 0.34 7.83 -13.38
N GLY A 130 1.46 7.51 -12.73
CA GLY A 130 2.19 6.26 -12.94
C GLY A 130 3.22 6.31 -14.06
N SER A 131 3.94 7.43 -14.22
CA SER A 131 5.01 7.51 -15.22
C SER A 131 6.16 8.42 -14.80
N PHE A 132 7.38 8.07 -15.21
CA PHE A 132 8.56 8.89 -14.92
C PHE A 132 9.63 8.72 -15.98
N ALA A 133 10.35 9.77 -16.29
CA ALA A 133 11.42 9.74 -17.28
C ALA A 133 12.52 8.75 -16.89
N ARG A 134 12.73 7.73 -17.73
CA ARG A 134 13.84 6.79 -17.62
C ARG A 134 14.53 6.66 -18.97
N HIS A 135 15.76 6.15 -18.94
CA HIS A 135 16.45 5.74 -20.15
C HIS A 135 15.69 4.56 -20.78
N GLU A 136 15.63 4.48 -22.11
CA GLU A 136 14.86 3.46 -22.84
C GLU A 136 15.18 2.02 -22.40
N ASN A 137 16.47 1.72 -22.17
CA ASN A 137 16.94 0.44 -21.65
C ASN A 137 16.30 0.05 -20.30
N ASP A 138 16.07 1.02 -19.41
CA ASP A 138 15.45 0.78 -18.10
C ASP A 138 13.92 0.79 -18.17
N ALA A 139 13.36 1.46 -19.18
CA ALA A 139 11.93 1.54 -19.43
C ALA A 139 11.39 0.33 -20.20
N GLY A 140 12.21 -0.38 -20.96
CA GLY A 140 11.78 -1.47 -21.84
C GLY A 140 11.09 -1.01 -23.13
N ALA A 141 11.01 0.31 -23.37
CA ALA A 141 10.39 0.91 -24.53
C ALA A 141 11.26 2.05 -25.09
N SER A 142 11.23 2.24 -26.42
CA SER A 142 12.05 3.25 -27.11
C SER A 142 11.22 4.44 -27.61
N PRO A 143 11.70 5.68 -27.41
CA PRO A 143 11.08 6.85 -28.02
C PRO A 143 11.29 6.89 -29.54
N THR A 144 10.69 7.89 -30.21
CA THR A 144 10.98 8.18 -31.61
C THR A 144 12.34 8.86 -31.77
N TYR A 145 12.73 9.72 -30.82
CA TYR A 145 14.01 10.42 -30.81
C TYR A 145 14.61 10.45 -29.40
N GLY A 146 15.94 10.48 -29.34
CA GLY A 146 16.71 10.46 -28.10
C GLY A 146 16.63 9.11 -27.37
N ASP A 147 17.05 9.11 -26.11
CA ASP A 147 17.27 7.87 -25.34
C ASP A 147 16.39 7.77 -24.09
N TYR A 148 15.48 8.72 -23.89
CA TYR A 148 14.63 8.81 -22.70
C TYR A 148 13.14 8.78 -23.07
N ILE A 149 12.35 8.11 -22.23
CA ILE A 149 10.91 7.94 -22.37
C ILE A 149 10.23 8.02 -20.99
N CYS A 150 8.94 8.34 -20.96
CA CYS A 150 8.13 8.13 -19.77
C CYS A 150 7.96 6.63 -19.54
N ALA A 151 8.71 6.04 -18.61
CA ALA A 151 8.51 4.64 -18.23
C ALA A 151 7.19 4.48 -17.49
N ASP A 152 6.54 3.34 -17.69
CA ASP A 152 5.39 2.93 -16.86
C ASP A 152 5.87 2.59 -15.43
N LEU A 153 5.14 3.06 -14.43
CA LEU A 153 5.38 2.78 -13.02
C LEU A 153 4.31 1.90 -12.38
N ASN A 154 3.31 1.48 -13.16
CA ASN A 154 2.36 0.45 -12.77
C ASN A 154 3.07 -0.89 -12.60
N CYS A 155 2.48 -1.77 -11.80
CA CYS A 155 3.05 -3.07 -11.48
C CYS A 155 2.15 -4.18 -12.02
N GLU A 156 2.74 -5.33 -12.33
CA GLU A 156 2.01 -6.56 -12.55
C GLU A 156 2.17 -7.46 -11.32
N PHE A 157 1.06 -7.91 -10.74
CA PHE A 157 1.04 -8.85 -9.64
C PHE A 157 0.01 -9.95 -9.89
N GLU A 158 0.46 -11.20 -9.97
CA GLU A 158 -0.39 -12.37 -10.23
C GLU A 158 -1.29 -12.23 -11.48
N GLY A 159 -0.77 -11.57 -12.53
CA GLY A 159 -1.49 -11.31 -13.77
C GLY A 159 -2.53 -10.19 -13.69
N GLN A 160 -2.56 -9.43 -12.59
CA GLN A 160 -3.34 -8.21 -12.42
C GLN A 160 -2.45 -6.98 -12.51
N GLU A 161 -2.88 -5.99 -13.27
CA GLU A 161 -2.25 -4.67 -13.26
C GLU A 161 -2.64 -3.92 -11.98
N ARG A 162 -1.65 -3.30 -11.35
CA ARG A 162 -1.79 -2.45 -10.17
C ARG A 162 -1.23 -1.08 -10.51
N LEU A 163 -2.03 -0.04 -10.29
CA LEU A 163 -1.63 1.32 -10.57
C LEU A 163 -0.51 1.75 -9.62
N HIS A 164 0.37 2.62 -10.10
CA HIS A 164 1.40 3.21 -9.27
C HIS A 164 0.81 3.87 -8.01
N GLY A 165 1.33 3.49 -6.85
CA GLY A 165 0.87 3.96 -5.54
C GLY A 165 -0.24 3.13 -4.90
N GLU A 166 -0.81 2.15 -5.61
CA GLU A 166 -1.77 1.23 -5.00
C GLU A 166 -1.13 0.37 -3.92
N SER A 167 -1.95 0.00 -2.94
CA SER A 167 -1.57 -1.00 -1.95
C SER A 167 -2.73 -1.90 -1.59
N TRP A 168 -2.43 -3.17 -1.32
CA TRP A 168 -3.41 -4.22 -1.05
C TRP A 168 -2.92 -5.17 0.03
N CYS A 169 -3.86 -5.92 0.62
CA CYS A 169 -3.57 -6.88 1.67
C CYS A 169 -3.30 -8.27 1.11
N ILE A 170 -2.27 -8.92 1.63
CA ILE A 170 -1.97 -10.33 1.40
C ILE A 170 -1.84 -10.99 2.78
N GLY A 171 -2.53 -12.10 2.98
CA GLY A 171 -2.52 -12.85 4.23
C GLY A 171 -2.96 -14.29 4.00
N ASP A 172 -2.97 -15.07 5.07
CA ASP A 172 -3.52 -16.42 5.02
C ASP A 172 -5.04 -16.39 4.82
N GLU A 173 -5.54 -17.25 3.94
CA GLU A 173 -6.99 -17.47 3.79
C GLU A 173 -7.57 -17.99 5.12
N LYS A 174 -8.59 -17.29 5.61
CA LYS A 174 -9.38 -17.68 6.78
C LYS A 174 -10.66 -18.37 6.31
N GLU A 175 -11.02 -19.48 6.94
CA GLU A 175 -12.30 -20.17 6.69
C GLU A 175 -13.48 -19.43 7.37
N GLY A 176 -13.20 -18.72 8.45
CA GLY A 176 -14.15 -17.94 9.22
C GLY A 176 -13.50 -16.97 10.22
N PRO A 177 -14.31 -16.19 10.95
CA PRO A 177 -13.82 -15.29 11.99
C PRO A 177 -13.19 -16.09 13.15
N GLY A 178 -12.01 -15.66 13.61
CA GLY A 178 -11.28 -16.35 14.68
C GLY A 178 -10.59 -17.66 14.27
N GLU A 179 -10.55 -17.98 12.97
CA GLU A 179 -9.93 -19.21 12.44
C GLU A 179 -8.56 -18.94 11.81
N ASP A 180 -7.78 -18.04 12.40
CA ASP A 180 -6.45 -17.71 11.89
C ASP A 180 -5.47 -18.88 12.04
N ARG A 181 -4.67 -19.10 11.00
CA ARG A 181 -3.62 -20.12 11.04
C ARG A 181 -2.53 -19.77 12.05
N VAL A 182 -1.98 -20.78 12.72
CA VAL A 182 -0.92 -20.57 13.71
C VAL A 182 0.34 -20.03 13.05
N GLY A 183 0.83 -18.91 13.57
CA GLY A 183 2.00 -18.20 13.03
C GLY A 183 1.75 -17.43 11.73
N SER A 184 0.48 -17.27 11.33
CA SER A 184 0.10 -16.39 10.22
C SER A 184 0.42 -14.93 10.53
N ARG A 185 0.60 -14.14 9.48
CA ARG A 185 0.68 -12.68 9.55
C ARG A 185 0.17 -12.05 8.26
N ASP A 186 -0.27 -10.82 8.38
CA ASP A 186 -0.69 -10.03 7.24
C ASP A 186 0.49 -9.23 6.66
N PHE A 187 0.37 -8.93 5.37
CA PHE A 187 1.30 -8.12 4.62
C PHE A 187 0.54 -7.07 3.84
N ARG A 188 1.09 -5.86 3.82
CA ARG A 188 0.70 -4.78 2.93
C ARG A 188 1.65 -4.80 1.73
N TYR A 189 1.12 -5.05 0.55
CA TYR A 189 1.87 -4.95 -0.69
C TYR A 189 1.65 -3.56 -1.28
N VAL A 190 2.71 -2.93 -1.81
CA VAL A 190 2.66 -1.60 -2.40
C VAL A 190 3.26 -1.63 -3.80
N CYS A 191 2.54 -1.13 -4.80
CA CYS A 191 3.11 -0.88 -6.12
C CYS A 191 3.82 0.48 -6.12
N ILE A 192 5.15 0.48 -6.27
CA ILE A 192 5.93 1.70 -6.33
C ILE A 192 7.05 1.58 -7.37
N ASN A 193 7.14 2.56 -8.26
CA ASN A 193 8.17 2.65 -9.29
C ASN A 193 8.27 1.42 -10.23
N GLY A 194 7.15 0.76 -10.51
CA GLY A 194 7.11 -0.48 -11.31
C GLY A 194 7.51 -1.74 -10.53
N GLU A 195 7.69 -1.63 -9.21
CA GLU A 195 8.07 -2.74 -8.34
C GLU A 195 7.03 -2.94 -7.24
N VAL A 196 6.74 -4.22 -6.95
CA VAL A 196 5.87 -4.59 -5.84
C VAL A 196 6.73 -4.79 -4.59
N VAL A 197 6.50 -3.96 -3.58
CA VAL A 197 7.23 -3.98 -2.32
C VAL A 197 6.33 -4.57 -1.22
N PRO A 198 6.67 -5.74 -0.65
CA PRO A 198 5.94 -6.31 0.48
C PRO A 198 6.40 -5.70 1.80
N GLU A 199 5.45 -5.25 2.61
CA GLU A 199 5.65 -4.77 3.97
C GLU A 199 4.88 -5.67 4.94
N ALA A 200 5.56 -6.23 5.92
CA ALA A 200 4.90 -7.06 6.93
C ALA A 200 4.18 -6.17 7.95
N CYS A 201 2.95 -6.53 8.31
CA CYS A 201 2.34 -6.02 9.53
C CYS A 201 3.01 -6.65 10.77
N GLU A 202 2.79 -6.08 11.94
CA GLU A 202 3.40 -6.56 13.19
C GLU A 202 3.19 -8.06 13.46
N ASP A 203 4.22 -8.68 14.05
CA ASP A 203 4.23 -10.11 14.37
C ASP A 203 3.09 -10.48 15.34
N PHE A 204 2.78 -11.78 15.42
CA PHE A 204 1.74 -12.32 16.30
C PHE A 204 0.35 -11.69 16.07
N ARG A 205 0.07 -11.26 14.84
CA ARG A 205 -1.20 -10.60 14.47
C ARG A 205 -1.51 -9.42 15.42
N ALA A 206 -0.47 -8.74 15.90
CA ALA A 206 -0.62 -7.51 16.68
C ALA A 206 -1.16 -6.38 15.80
N GLU A 207 -0.90 -6.46 14.49
CA GLU A 207 -1.58 -5.68 13.45
C GLU A 207 -2.22 -6.61 12.42
N VAL A 208 -3.28 -6.11 11.80
CA VAL A 208 -4.00 -6.70 10.68
C VAL A 208 -3.97 -5.75 9.50
N CYS A 209 -3.85 -6.29 8.30
CA CYS A 209 -3.95 -5.48 7.09
C CYS A 209 -5.41 -5.21 6.78
N ILE A 210 -5.74 -3.93 6.56
CA ILE A 210 -7.03 -3.50 6.04
C ILE A 210 -6.83 -2.85 4.69
N GLU A 211 -7.72 -3.14 3.76
CA GLU A 211 -7.73 -2.59 2.41
C GLU A 211 -9.08 -1.94 2.14
N ASP A 212 -9.05 -0.83 1.42
CA ASP A 212 -10.23 -0.17 0.87
C ASP A 212 -9.91 0.36 -0.53
N SER A 213 -10.94 0.70 -1.30
CA SER A 213 -10.79 1.21 -2.66
C SER A 213 -11.64 2.46 -2.88
N ILE A 214 -11.11 3.38 -3.68
CA ILE A 214 -11.83 4.57 -4.12
C ILE A 214 -11.97 4.57 -5.63
N GLU A 215 -13.12 5.00 -6.13
CA GLU A 215 -13.32 5.20 -7.58
C GLU A 215 -12.62 6.49 -8.03
N THR A 216 -11.75 6.37 -9.02
CA THR A 216 -11.02 7.50 -9.63
C THR A 216 -11.37 7.63 -11.11
N ALA A 217 -10.88 8.70 -11.75
CA ALA A 217 -11.01 8.87 -13.19
C ALA A 217 -10.32 7.74 -14.00
N ASN A 218 -9.38 7.02 -13.38
CA ASN A 218 -8.62 5.93 -14.01
C ASN A 218 -9.11 4.54 -13.54
N GLY A 219 -10.22 4.46 -12.82
CA GLY A 219 -10.76 3.21 -12.24
C GLY A 219 -10.60 3.13 -10.72
N PRO A 220 -10.89 1.97 -10.12
CA PRO A 220 -10.71 1.76 -8.69
C PRO A 220 -9.23 1.87 -8.32
N PHE A 221 -8.95 2.55 -7.21
CA PHE A 221 -7.62 2.71 -6.64
C PHE A 221 -7.63 2.18 -5.21
N SER A 222 -6.91 1.09 -4.99
CA SER A 222 -6.81 0.38 -3.70
C SER A 222 -5.74 0.98 -2.80
N GLN A 223 -6.05 1.08 -1.51
CA GLN A 223 -5.13 1.46 -0.45
C GLN A 223 -5.26 0.50 0.72
N ALA A 224 -4.11 0.06 1.22
CA ALA A 224 -4.01 -0.81 2.37
C ALA A 224 -3.15 -0.19 3.48
N ALA A 225 -3.44 -0.56 4.71
CA ALA A 225 -2.68 -0.16 5.89
C ALA A 225 -2.69 -1.28 6.95
N CYS A 226 -1.57 -1.42 7.65
CA CYS A 226 -1.53 -2.22 8.87
C CYS A 226 -2.19 -1.42 10.00
N ARG A 227 -3.13 -2.06 10.70
CA ARG A 227 -3.88 -1.48 11.81
C ARG A 227 -3.81 -2.40 13.00
N VAL A 228 -3.64 -1.84 14.20
CA VAL A 228 -3.65 -2.59 15.45
C VAL A 228 -4.85 -3.52 15.54
N ASN A 229 -4.59 -4.78 15.87
CA ASN A 229 -5.61 -5.78 16.17
C ASN A 229 -6.23 -5.49 17.55
N ARG A 230 -7.48 -5.02 17.55
CA ARG A 230 -8.22 -4.58 18.75
C ARG A 230 -9.11 -5.70 19.30
N TRP A 231 -8.48 -6.73 19.82
CA TRP A 231 -9.15 -7.95 20.32
C TRP A 231 -9.22 -8.03 21.86
N GLN A 232 -8.38 -7.26 22.56
CA GLN A 232 -8.03 -7.47 23.97
C GLN A 232 -9.23 -7.39 24.92
N ASP A 233 -10.28 -6.68 24.54
CA ASP A 233 -11.49 -6.52 25.34
C ASP A 233 -12.71 -7.30 24.81
N CYS A 234 -12.58 -8.13 23.76
CA CYS A 234 -13.70 -8.90 23.21
C CYS A 234 -14.37 -9.76 24.28
N THR A 235 -13.62 -10.62 24.99
CA THR A 235 -14.18 -11.57 25.97
C THR A 235 -14.78 -10.91 27.21
N ALA A 236 -14.47 -9.63 27.45
CA ALA A 236 -15.04 -8.84 28.52
C ALA A 236 -16.50 -8.43 28.23
N GLN A 237 -16.90 -8.36 26.95
CA GLN A 237 -18.22 -7.90 26.56
C GLN A 237 -19.29 -8.95 26.86
N LYS A 238 -20.49 -8.47 27.22
CA LYS A 238 -21.62 -9.33 27.67
C LYS A 238 -22.88 -9.15 26.84
N THR A 239 -22.88 -8.22 25.89
CA THR A 239 -23.98 -7.96 24.98
C THR A 239 -23.46 -7.98 23.55
N GLU A 240 -24.33 -8.36 22.62
CA GLU A 240 -24.03 -8.35 21.18
C GLU A 240 -23.74 -6.92 20.69
N GLU A 241 -24.52 -5.94 21.16
CA GLU A 241 -24.33 -4.52 20.81
C GLU A 241 -22.94 -4.01 21.19
N ASP A 242 -22.48 -4.28 22.41
CA ASP A 242 -21.13 -3.90 22.83
C ASP A 242 -20.08 -4.67 22.02
N CYS A 243 -20.31 -5.96 21.77
CA CYS A 243 -19.36 -6.79 21.03
C CYS A 243 -19.08 -6.24 19.62
N LEU A 244 -20.14 -5.85 18.91
CA LEU A 244 -20.07 -5.41 17.52
C LEU A 244 -19.72 -3.93 17.35
N ASN A 245 -19.32 -3.24 18.42
CA ASN A 245 -18.90 -1.84 18.35
C ASN A 245 -17.51 -1.67 17.71
N THR A 246 -17.49 -1.47 16.40
CA THR A 246 -16.28 -1.35 15.58
C THR A 246 -15.43 -0.10 15.87
N ASP A 247 -15.99 0.92 16.54
CA ASP A 247 -15.23 2.09 16.99
C ASP A 247 -14.23 1.72 18.10
N ARG A 248 -14.51 0.65 18.86
CA ARG A 248 -13.68 0.25 20.02
C ARG A 248 -12.87 -1.00 19.76
N ARG A 249 -13.39 -1.95 18.99
CA ARG A 249 -12.84 -3.31 18.87
C ARG A 249 -13.13 -3.95 17.52
N THR A 250 -12.58 -5.14 17.29
CA THR A 250 -12.81 -5.93 16.08
C THR A 250 -13.08 -7.37 16.51
N CYS A 251 -14.36 -7.63 16.77
CA CYS A 251 -14.87 -8.85 17.38
C CYS A 251 -16.14 -9.32 16.66
N PHE A 252 -16.48 -10.59 16.81
CA PHE A 252 -17.75 -11.17 16.40
C PHE A 252 -18.52 -11.75 17.60
N TRP A 253 -19.83 -11.88 17.46
CA TRP A 253 -20.71 -12.42 18.49
C TRP A 253 -21.13 -13.86 18.16
N GLU A 254 -20.86 -14.79 19.08
CA GLU A 254 -21.28 -16.19 18.98
C GLU A 254 -22.43 -16.45 19.97
N PRO A 255 -23.70 -16.48 19.51
CA PRO A 255 -24.88 -16.48 20.37
C PRO A 255 -25.05 -17.78 21.18
N ASN A 256 -24.51 -18.90 20.70
CA ASN A 256 -24.57 -20.20 21.38
C ASN A 256 -23.27 -20.55 22.09
N GLY A 257 -22.26 -19.70 21.98
CA GLY A 257 -20.98 -19.91 22.65
C GLY A 257 -21.07 -19.67 24.14
N VAL A 258 -20.14 -20.29 24.86
CA VAL A 258 -20.13 -20.33 26.31
C VAL A 258 -18.69 -20.14 26.78
N LEU A 259 -18.46 -19.17 27.66
CA LEU A 259 -17.19 -18.96 28.34
C LEU A 259 -17.42 -19.00 29.86
N GLY A 260 -16.53 -19.66 30.61
CA GLY A 260 -16.61 -19.75 32.05
C GLY A 260 -17.93 -20.35 32.58
N ASN A 261 -18.70 -19.57 33.34
CA ASN A 261 -19.85 -20.03 34.16
C ASN A 261 -21.14 -20.35 33.36
N GLY A 262 -21.06 -20.71 32.08
CA GLY A 262 -22.20 -21.34 31.40
C GLY A 262 -23.24 -20.42 30.74
N LYS A 263 -23.01 -19.10 30.67
CA LYS A 263 -23.95 -18.20 29.95
C LYS A 263 -23.72 -18.29 28.44
N LYS A 264 -24.82 -18.45 27.70
CA LYS A 264 -24.83 -18.38 26.22
C LYS A 264 -24.58 -16.94 25.76
N GLY A 265 -23.92 -16.80 24.61
CA GLY A 265 -23.57 -15.52 24.02
C GLY A 265 -22.19 -15.06 24.49
N VAL A 266 -21.21 -15.13 23.58
CA VAL A 266 -19.84 -14.73 23.84
C VAL A 266 -19.32 -13.84 22.72
N CYS A 267 -18.46 -12.90 23.09
CA CYS A 267 -17.81 -12.00 22.16
C CYS A 267 -16.36 -12.43 21.97
N LEU A 268 -15.96 -12.63 20.72
CA LEU A 268 -14.70 -13.25 20.35
C LEU A 268 -13.94 -12.41 19.32
N PRO A 269 -12.60 -12.45 19.31
CA PRO A 269 -11.80 -11.79 18.30
C PRO A 269 -12.15 -12.24 16.88
N GLU A 270 -12.36 -11.30 15.96
CA GLU A 270 -12.52 -11.64 14.54
C GLU A 270 -11.19 -12.08 13.91
N THR A 271 -10.10 -11.48 14.37
CA THR A 271 -8.73 -11.96 14.14
C THR A 271 -8.13 -12.30 15.49
N SER A 272 -7.94 -13.60 15.72
CA SER A 272 -7.34 -14.13 16.93
C SER A 272 -5.92 -13.56 17.11
N PRO A 273 -5.47 -13.26 18.34
CA PRO A 273 -4.08 -12.91 18.57
C PRO A 273 -3.15 -14.09 18.29
N GLY A 274 -1.99 -13.81 17.71
CA GLY A 274 -0.88 -14.76 17.77
C GLY A 274 -0.35 -14.85 19.19
N LEU A 275 -0.03 -16.05 19.64
CA LEU A 275 0.52 -16.30 20.98
C LEU A 275 1.98 -16.71 20.87
N SER A 276 2.83 -16.10 21.70
CA SER A 276 4.24 -16.48 21.77
C SER A 276 4.39 -17.91 22.32
N PHE A 277 4.80 -18.85 21.48
CA PHE A 277 4.93 -20.26 21.87
C PHE A 277 5.96 -20.51 22.99
N TRP A 278 6.89 -19.58 23.21
CA TRP A 278 7.89 -19.63 24.28
C TRP A 278 7.43 -18.99 25.59
N ASN A 279 6.34 -18.20 25.58
CA ASN A 279 5.78 -17.57 26.77
C ASN A 279 4.54 -18.34 27.22
N SER A 280 4.76 -19.50 27.85
CA SER A 280 3.68 -20.43 28.18
C SER A 280 2.67 -19.89 29.19
N GLU A 281 3.04 -18.96 30.07
CA GLU A 281 2.14 -18.47 31.11
C GLU A 281 1.01 -17.59 30.54
N GLU A 282 1.35 -16.66 29.65
CA GLU A 282 0.38 -15.77 29.02
C GLU A 282 -0.53 -16.54 28.05
N ALA A 283 0.06 -17.37 27.20
CA ALA A 283 -0.70 -18.21 26.27
C ALA A 283 -1.65 -19.14 27.03
N GLN A 284 -1.20 -19.76 28.13
CA GLN A 284 -2.04 -20.61 28.95
C GLN A 284 -3.15 -19.82 29.65
N ALA A 285 -2.90 -18.59 30.10
CA ALA A 285 -3.93 -17.74 30.69
C ALA A 285 -5.03 -17.38 29.68
N ILE A 286 -4.66 -17.10 28.42
CA ILE A 286 -5.60 -16.82 27.33
C ILE A 286 -6.42 -18.07 26.98
N CYS A 287 -5.76 -19.18 26.63
CA CYS A 287 -6.46 -20.40 26.23
C CYS A 287 -7.32 -20.98 27.36
N SER A 288 -6.94 -20.79 28.63
CA SER A 288 -7.73 -21.27 29.77
C SER A 288 -9.07 -20.54 29.94
N GLN A 289 -9.28 -19.40 29.30
CA GLN A 289 -10.57 -18.70 29.32
C GLN A 289 -11.67 -19.52 28.62
N ALA A 290 -11.32 -20.35 27.64
CA ALA A 290 -12.23 -21.27 26.96
C ALA A 290 -12.57 -22.53 27.78
N ASN A 291 -11.94 -22.75 28.94
CA ASN A 291 -12.29 -23.88 29.79
C ASN A 291 -13.72 -23.69 30.34
N VAL A 292 -14.61 -24.60 29.95
CA VAL A 292 -16.02 -24.59 30.35
C VAL A 292 -16.41 -25.91 30.99
N GLN A 293 -17.29 -25.84 31.99
CA GLN A 293 -18.00 -26.99 32.52
C GLN A 293 -19.48 -26.85 32.16
N CYS A 294 -20.01 -27.83 31.43
CA CYS A 294 -21.44 -27.95 31.23
C CYS A 294 -22.03 -29.02 32.16
N VAL A 295 -23.05 -28.64 32.92
CA VAL A 295 -23.77 -29.54 33.84
C VAL A 295 -25.04 -30.02 33.16
N VAL A 296 -25.18 -31.33 33.03
CA VAL A 296 -26.33 -32.00 32.41
C VAL A 296 -27.22 -32.62 33.49
N SER A 297 -28.53 -32.39 33.40
CA SER A 297 -29.51 -33.04 34.29
C SER A 297 -30.00 -34.33 33.64
N ILE A 298 -29.99 -35.43 34.39
CA ILE A 298 -30.41 -36.76 33.93
C ILE A 298 -31.47 -37.30 34.90
N GLU A 299 -32.64 -37.64 34.36
CA GLU A 299 -33.66 -38.37 35.10
C GLU A 299 -33.45 -39.87 34.98
N LYS A 300 -33.63 -40.57 36.10
CA LYS A 300 -33.55 -42.04 36.18
C LYS A 300 -34.94 -42.64 36.11
N GLY A 301 -35.17 -43.46 35.10
CA GLY A 301 -36.42 -44.19 34.93
C GLY A 301 -36.64 -45.24 36.02
N LEU A 302 -37.91 -45.46 36.40
CA LEU A 302 -38.33 -46.40 37.45
C LEU A 302 -37.91 -47.87 37.18
N PHE A 303 -37.65 -48.23 35.92
CA PHE A 303 -37.28 -49.58 35.48
C PHE A 303 -35.85 -49.67 34.90
N GLY A 304 -35.01 -48.66 35.16
CA GLY A 304 -33.70 -48.53 34.52
C GLY A 304 -33.78 -47.76 33.20
N GLY A 305 -32.74 -46.98 32.93
CA GLY A 305 -32.72 -45.98 31.86
C GLY A 305 -32.35 -44.60 32.42
N GLU A 306 -31.52 -43.89 31.68
CA GLU A 306 -31.11 -42.51 31.97
C GLU A 306 -31.55 -41.66 30.79
N GLU A 307 -32.38 -40.64 31.05
CA GLU A 307 -32.84 -39.69 30.05
C GLU A 307 -32.31 -38.30 30.40
N CYS A 308 -31.69 -37.63 29.45
CA CYS A 308 -31.22 -36.27 29.65
C CYS A 308 -32.41 -35.30 29.59
N THR A 309 -32.53 -34.42 30.59
CA THR A 309 -33.64 -33.47 30.71
C THR A 309 -33.23 -32.02 30.56
N GLU A 310 -31.99 -31.65 30.91
CA GLU A 310 -31.47 -30.28 30.77
C GLU A 310 -30.02 -30.28 30.26
N ASN A 311 -29.69 -29.30 29.41
CA ASN A 311 -28.37 -29.08 28.80
C ASN A 311 -27.84 -30.28 27.97
N CYS A 312 -28.74 -31.03 27.35
CA CYS A 312 -28.41 -32.22 26.58
C CYS A 312 -27.52 -31.92 25.37
N GLU A 313 -27.50 -30.69 24.89
CA GLU A 313 -26.60 -30.25 23.83
C GLU A 313 -25.13 -30.49 24.18
N CYS A 314 -24.77 -30.46 25.46
CA CYS A 314 -23.39 -30.66 25.92
C CYS A 314 -22.87 -32.08 25.73
N LEU A 315 -23.77 -33.03 25.44
CA LEU A 315 -23.42 -34.41 25.12
C LEU A 315 -23.24 -34.63 23.61
N THR A 316 -23.42 -33.60 22.78
CA THR A 316 -23.33 -33.71 21.32
C THR A 316 -21.95 -33.32 20.80
N ASP A 317 -21.52 -33.94 19.70
CA ASP A 317 -20.25 -33.62 19.04
C ASP A 317 -20.22 -32.13 18.60
N ALA A 318 -21.37 -31.59 18.18
CA ALA A 318 -21.53 -30.18 17.80
C ALA A 318 -21.25 -29.18 18.94
N TRP A 319 -21.41 -29.58 20.20
CA TRP A 319 -21.01 -28.73 21.32
C TRP A 319 -19.48 -28.73 21.48
N ILE A 320 -18.83 -29.88 21.31
CA ILE A 320 -17.38 -30.02 21.40
C ILE A 320 -16.70 -29.22 20.28
N GLU A 321 -17.17 -29.37 19.05
CA GLU A 321 -16.69 -28.61 17.88
C GLU A 321 -16.79 -27.10 18.12
N ARG A 322 -17.97 -26.61 18.53
CA ARG A 322 -18.16 -25.19 18.87
C ARG A 322 -17.23 -24.70 19.99
N GLN A 323 -16.99 -25.50 21.02
CA GLN A 323 -16.03 -25.11 22.07
C GLN A 323 -14.59 -25.09 21.54
N GLY A 324 -14.27 -25.95 20.57
CA GLY A 324 -13.01 -25.91 19.83
C GLY A 324 -12.85 -24.61 19.05
N GLU A 325 -13.86 -24.22 18.27
CA GLU A 325 -13.90 -22.95 17.52
C GLU A 325 -13.74 -21.73 18.44
N ILE A 326 -14.45 -21.71 19.58
CA ILE A 326 -14.31 -20.66 20.59
C ILE A 326 -12.89 -20.61 21.15
N CYS A 327 -12.28 -21.77 21.43
CA CYS A 327 -10.91 -21.87 21.92
C CYS A 327 -9.93 -21.26 20.91
N SER A 328 -10.03 -21.66 19.64
CA SER A 328 -9.20 -21.13 18.53
C SER A 328 -9.41 -19.62 18.31
N ALA A 329 -10.63 -19.10 18.45
CA ALA A 329 -10.88 -17.67 18.30
C ALA A 329 -10.17 -16.81 19.37
N LEU A 330 -9.82 -17.37 20.54
CA LEU A 330 -9.10 -16.65 21.59
C LEU A 330 -7.62 -16.42 21.28
N GLY A 331 -7.03 -17.17 20.34
CA GLY A 331 -5.63 -17.09 19.97
C GLY A 331 -5.12 -18.39 19.36
N ASP A 332 -3.80 -18.61 19.37
CA ASP A 332 -3.21 -19.89 18.93
C ASP A 332 -3.45 -21.05 19.93
N CYS A 333 -4.73 -21.34 20.21
CA CYS A 333 -5.19 -22.33 21.18
C CYS A 333 -5.82 -23.53 20.48
N GLY A 334 -5.82 -24.68 21.16
CA GLY A 334 -6.50 -25.88 20.64
C GLY A 334 -5.74 -26.60 19.52
N PRO A 335 -6.43 -27.47 18.76
CA PRO A 335 -5.88 -28.13 17.59
C PRO A 335 -5.84 -27.11 16.45
N GLY A 336 -4.63 -26.69 16.07
CA GLY A 336 -4.44 -25.68 15.04
C GLY A 336 -3.73 -26.22 13.80
N VAL A 337 -3.96 -25.54 12.69
CA VAL A 337 -3.18 -25.67 11.45
C VAL A 337 -2.24 -24.46 11.37
N ASN A 338 -0.96 -24.69 11.09
CA ASN A 338 -0.03 -23.58 10.91
C ASN A 338 -0.20 -22.90 9.54
N TRP A 339 0.42 -21.73 9.36
CA TRP A 339 0.42 -20.99 8.10
C TRP A 339 0.88 -21.81 6.88
N ALA A 340 1.65 -22.88 7.09
CA ALA A 340 2.11 -23.80 6.06
C ALA A 340 1.17 -24.99 5.80
N GLY A 341 0.00 -25.04 6.44
CA GLY A 341 -1.02 -26.09 6.23
C GLY A 341 -0.78 -27.38 7.02
N PHE A 342 0.12 -27.39 8.02
CA PHE A 342 0.38 -28.57 8.83
C PHE A 342 -0.42 -28.54 10.13
N GLU A 343 -1.14 -29.64 10.39
CA GLU A 343 -1.84 -29.89 11.64
C GLU A 343 -0.86 -30.13 12.81
N GLY A 344 -1.25 -29.67 13.99
CA GLY A 344 -0.57 -29.99 15.24
C GLY A 344 -0.62 -31.50 15.57
N TYR A 345 0.47 -32.03 16.11
CA TYR A 345 0.57 -33.45 16.50
C TYR A 345 -0.15 -33.81 17.82
N LYS A 346 -0.69 -32.81 18.53
CA LYS A 346 -1.44 -32.99 19.78
C LYS A 346 -2.90 -32.71 19.53
N GLU A 347 -3.77 -33.36 20.31
CA GLU A 347 -5.23 -33.16 20.26
C GLU A 347 -5.66 -31.71 20.57
N GLY A 348 -4.82 -30.91 21.22
CA GLY A 348 -5.08 -29.49 21.48
C GLY A 348 -6.06 -29.19 22.62
N TYR A 349 -6.96 -30.12 22.95
CA TYR A 349 -7.91 -30.00 24.06
C TYR A 349 -8.13 -31.36 24.77
N THR A 350 -8.77 -31.32 25.95
CA THR A 350 -9.20 -32.53 26.65
C THR A 350 -10.67 -32.45 27.03
N TYR A 351 -11.46 -33.47 26.71
CA TYR A 351 -12.87 -33.56 27.09
C TYR A 351 -13.09 -34.63 28.16
N LYS A 352 -13.87 -34.28 29.20
CA LYS A 352 -14.16 -35.16 30.35
C LYS A 352 -15.65 -35.19 30.64
N ILE A 353 -16.19 -36.40 30.81
CA ILE A 353 -17.53 -36.63 31.33
C ILE A 353 -17.39 -37.23 32.73
N ASN A 354 -17.96 -36.57 33.74
CA ASN A 354 -17.87 -37.01 35.16
C ASN A 354 -16.43 -37.31 35.61
N GLY A 355 -15.48 -36.46 35.20
CA GLY A 355 -14.06 -36.58 35.53
C GLY A 355 -13.29 -37.66 34.74
N LYS A 356 -13.96 -38.43 33.87
CA LYS A 356 -13.32 -39.43 33.01
C LYS A 356 -13.02 -38.83 31.64
N ASN A 357 -11.76 -38.92 31.22
CA ASN A 357 -11.35 -38.57 29.85
C ASN A 357 -12.17 -39.38 28.85
N GLN A 358 -12.73 -38.67 27.88
CA GLN A 358 -13.28 -39.31 26.71
C GLN A 358 -12.17 -39.45 25.68
N LYS A 359 -12.25 -40.48 24.84
CA LYS A 359 -11.42 -40.50 23.63
C LYS A 359 -12.03 -39.46 22.70
N ASN A 360 -11.20 -38.51 22.28
CA ASN A 360 -11.54 -37.66 21.15
C ASN A 360 -11.72 -38.58 19.92
N LYS A 361 -12.76 -38.31 19.12
CA LYS A 361 -13.07 -39.11 17.93
C LYS A 361 -12.13 -38.79 16.80
#